data_AF-A0A935UYY4-F1
#
_entry.id   AF-A0A935UYY4-F1
#
_cell.length_a   1.000
_cell.length_b   1.000
_cell.length_c   1.000
_cell.angle_alpha   90.00
_cell.angle_beta   90.00
_cell.angle_gamma   90.00
#
_symmetry.space_group_name_H-M   'P 1'
#
loop_
_entity.id
_entity.type
_entity.pdbx_description
1 polymer ?
#
loop_
_entity_poly.entity_id
_entity_poly.type
_entity_poly.pdbx_seq_one_letter_code
_entity_poly.pdbx_strand_id
1 'polypeptide(L)'
;MPPLRFIHTSDLQLGMPFHWVEGDQAAKMREARLESLTRIGDAAREHDASVVMVAGDFFDANTVEQRLIVQTCDRLRDLGRPVYILPGNHDHGGADSVYRTDRFTSRKPPNVEVLLSQAPVAIQDGAAVILPAPLLRRHSADDPSRHWSAEAGRDLAPRRRAGRPGPWRRAELLLGVRPERRGRLPRQRRQPRLCGARRLARAQAGR
;
A
#
# COMPACT_ATOMS: atom_id res chain seq x y z
N MET A 1 -2.62 12.08 19.11
CA MET A 1 -3.19 11.66 17.82
C MET A 1 -3.12 10.16 17.77
N PRO A 2 -4.22 9.45 17.45
CA PRO A 2 -4.16 8.04 17.14
C PRO A 2 -3.20 7.80 15.95
N PRO A 3 -2.57 6.61 15.84
CA PRO A 3 -1.75 6.29 14.69
C PRO A 3 -2.58 6.33 13.41
N LEU A 4 -2.00 6.88 12.34
CA LEU A 4 -2.59 6.82 11.00
C LEU A 4 -2.68 5.36 10.56
N ARG A 5 -3.88 4.90 10.25
CA ARG A 5 -4.13 3.58 9.65
C ARG A 5 -4.76 3.79 8.28
N PHE A 6 -4.26 3.06 7.29
CA PHE A 6 -4.76 3.13 5.93
C PHE A 6 -4.81 1.74 5.31
N ILE A 7 -5.71 1.56 4.36
CA ILE A 7 -5.66 0.42 3.44
C ILE A 7 -4.80 0.82 2.24
N HIS A 8 -3.88 -0.06 1.85
CA HIS A 8 -3.11 0.06 0.62
C HIS A 8 -3.40 -1.16 -0.27
N THR A 9 -3.73 -0.89 -1.53
CA THR A 9 -3.95 -1.92 -2.55
C THR A 9 -3.46 -1.40 -3.92
N SER A 10 -3.43 -2.26 -4.91
CA SER A 10 -3.05 -1.95 -6.29
C SER A 10 -3.64 -3.01 -7.23
N ASP A 11 -3.55 -2.77 -8.54
CA ASP A 11 -3.79 -3.79 -9.58
C ASP A 11 -5.19 -4.43 -9.53
N LEU A 12 -6.21 -3.63 -9.19
CA LEU A 12 -7.60 -4.11 -9.21
C LEU A 12 -8.04 -4.44 -10.63
N GLN A 13 -7.53 -3.70 -11.62
CA GLN A 13 -7.72 -3.93 -13.05
C GLN A 13 -9.21 -4.16 -13.38
N LEU A 14 -10.06 -3.26 -12.91
CA LEU A 14 -11.50 -3.31 -13.15
C LEU A 14 -11.77 -3.25 -14.66
N GLY A 15 -12.64 -4.15 -15.14
CA GLY A 15 -13.01 -4.23 -16.55
C GLY A 15 -12.20 -5.24 -17.38
N MET A 16 -11.26 -5.96 -16.76
CA MET A 16 -10.53 -7.02 -17.44
C MET A 16 -11.48 -8.03 -18.09
N PRO A 17 -11.33 -8.31 -19.40
CA PRO A 17 -12.30 -9.13 -20.14
C PRO A 17 -12.25 -10.62 -19.77
N PHE A 18 -11.08 -11.12 -19.32
CA PHE A 18 -10.82 -12.54 -19.08
C PHE A 18 -11.08 -13.42 -20.32
N HIS A 19 -10.62 -13.00 -21.50
CA HIS A 19 -10.82 -13.70 -22.78
C HIS A 19 -10.31 -15.16 -22.83
N TRP A 20 -9.42 -15.54 -21.90
CA TRP A 20 -8.93 -16.92 -21.75
C TRP A 20 -9.84 -17.81 -20.89
N VAL A 21 -10.94 -17.27 -20.36
CA VAL A 21 -11.87 -17.97 -19.48
C VAL A 21 -13.16 -18.26 -20.23
N GLU A 22 -13.51 -19.54 -20.34
CA GLU A 22 -14.68 -19.99 -21.08
C GLU A 22 -15.98 -19.88 -20.27
N GLY A 23 -17.09 -19.64 -20.97
CA GLY A 23 -18.44 -19.60 -20.41
C GLY A 23 -18.67 -18.48 -19.38
N ASP A 24 -19.59 -18.72 -18.46
CA ASP A 24 -20.06 -17.70 -17.49
C ASP A 24 -19.01 -17.31 -16.43
N GLN A 25 -17.87 -18.02 -16.37
CA GLN A 25 -16.85 -17.78 -15.36
C GLN A 25 -16.17 -16.42 -15.52
N ALA A 26 -15.98 -15.95 -16.76
CA ALA A 26 -15.43 -14.63 -17.02
C ALA A 26 -16.31 -13.51 -16.40
N ALA A 27 -17.64 -13.65 -16.49
CA ALA A 27 -18.57 -12.71 -15.87
C ALA A 27 -18.46 -12.72 -14.33
N LYS A 28 -18.35 -13.90 -13.72
CA LYS A 28 -18.15 -14.05 -12.27
C LYS A 28 -16.83 -13.43 -11.82
N MET A 29 -15.75 -13.57 -12.59
CA MET A 29 -14.45 -12.97 -12.27
C MET A 29 -14.49 -11.44 -12.35
N ARG A 30 -15.18 -10.88 -13.35
CA ARG A 30 -15.41 -9.42 -13.43
C ARG A 30 -16.20 -8.91 -12.24
N GLU A 31 -17.27 -9.61 -11.84
CA GLU A 31 -18.04 -9.24 -10.66
C GLU A 31 -17.20 -9.35 -9.39
N ALA A 32 -16.41 -10.42 -9.22
CA ALA A 32 -15.52 -10.58 -8.07
C ALA A 32 -14.48 -9.46 -7.94
N ARG A 33 -13.94 -8.97 -9.07
CA ARG A 33 -13.06 -7.79 -9.07
C ARG A 33 -13.80 -6.53 -8.64
N LEU A 34 -15.01 -6.33 -9.13
CA LEU A 34 -15.83 -5.20 -8.70
C LEU A 34 -16.23 -5.31 -7.21
N GLU A 35 -16.48 -6.52 -6.72
CA GLU A 35 -16.76 -6.85 -5.32
C GLU A 35 -15.56 -6.58 -4.39
N SER A 36 -14.34 -6.60 -4.92
CA SER A 36 -13.15 -6.25 -4.13
C SER A 36 -13.23 -4.85 -3.52
N LEU A 37 -13.90 -3.89 -4.19
CA LEU A 37 -14.12 -2.55 -3.64
C LEU A 37 -14.95 -2.59 -2.35
N THR A 38 -16.00 -3.41 -2.33
CA THR A 38 -16.82 -3.60 -1.13
C THR A 38 -15.98 -4.22 0.00
N ARG A 39 -15.19 -5.25 -0.31
CA ARG A 39 -14.30 -5.89 0.67
C ARG A 39 -13.22 -4.95 1.20
N ILE A 40 -12.68 -4.06 0.36
CA ILE A 40 -11.75 -2.99 0.78
C ILE A 40 -12.44 -2.05 1.77
N GLY A 41 -13.69 -1.67 1.51
CA GLY A 41 -14.50 -0.87 2.43
C GLY A 41 -14.74 -1.57 3.77
N ASP A 42 -15.05 -2.86 3.74
CA ASP A 42 -15.26 -3.66 4.94
C ASP A 42 -13.97 -3.80 5.77
N ALA A 43 -12.84 -4.10 5.13
CA ALA A 43 -11.54 -4.12 5.79
C ALA A 43 -11.16 -2.75 6.38
N ALA A 44 -11.49 -1.65 5.68
CA ALA A 44 -11.26 -0.31 6.19
C ALA A 44 -12.09 -0.02 7.44
N ARG A 45 -13.33 -0.54 7.53
CA ARG A 45 -14.17 -0.43 8.73
C ARG A 45 -13.65 -1.30 9.86
N GLU A 46 -13.35 -2.56 9.57
CA GLU A 46 -12.87 -3.55 10.55
C GLU A 46 -11.59 -3.10 11.26
N HIS A 47 -10.68 -2.45 10.53
CA HIS A 47 -9.37 -2.03 11.06
C HIS A 47 -9.29 -0.54 11.46
N ASP A 48 -10.41 0.18 11.44
CA ASP A 48 -10.48 1.64 11.63
C ASP A 48 -9.50 2.41 10.71
N ALA A 49 -9.36 1.98 9.46
CA ALA A 49 -8.57 2.70 8.48
C ALA A 49 -9.27 4.01 8.13
N SER A 50 -8.54 5.12 8.24
CA SER A 50 -9.09 6.45 7.98
C SER A 50 -8.99 6.88 6.52
N VAL A 51 -8.24 6.13 5.71
CA VAL A 51 -8.02 6.39 4.29
C VAL A 51 -7.73 5.09 3.52
N VAL A 52 -8.12 5.06 2.25
CA VAL A 52 -7.79 3.99 1.30
C VAL A 52 -6.88 4.55 0.20
N MET A 53 -5.83 3.81 -0.14
CA MET A 53 -4.89 4.15 -1.21
C MET A 53 -4.85 3.02 -2.24
N VAL A 54 -5.06 3.36 -3.50
CA VAL A 54 -4.87 2.48 -4.65
C VAL A 54 -3.65 2.96 -5.42
N ALA A 55 -2.60 2.14 -5.47
CA ALA A 55 -1.27 2.52 -5.96
C ALA A 55 -0.97 2.01 -7.38
N GLY A 56 -1.93 2.10 -8.30
CA GLY A 56 -1.76 1.71 -9.71
C GLY A 56 -2.84 0.75 -10.21
N ASP A 57 -3.00 0.73 -11.53
CA ASP A 57 -3.81 -0.20 -12.33
C ASP A 57 -5.19 -0.48 -11.71
N PHE A 58 -5.94 0.61 -11.46
CA PHE A 58 -7.29 0.51 -10.91
C PHE A 58 -8.28 0.02 -11.97
N PHE A 59 -8.18 0.54 -13.19
CA PHE A 59 -8.85 -0.02 -14.37
C PHE A 59 -7.88 -0.84 -15.22
N ASP A 60 -8.39 -1.86 -15.93
CA ASP A 60 -7.60 -2.71 -16.83
C ASP A 60 -7.14 -1.98 -18.11
N ALA A 61 -7.84 -0.89 -18.48
CA ALA A 61 -7.52 -0.03 -19.61
C ALA A 61 -8.15 1.35 -19.42
N ASN A 62 -7.71 2.35 -20.20
CA ASN A 62 -8.42 3.63 -20.31
C ASN A 62 -9.76 3.52 -21.07
N THR A 63 -9.93 2.50 -21.91
CA THR A 63 -11.21 2.20 -22.57
C THR A 63 -12.06 1.31 -21.67
N VAL A 64 -12.95 1.94 -20.90
CA VAL A 64 -13.81 1.26 -19.91
C VAL A 64 -15.27 1.41 -20.29
N GLU A 65 -16.06 0.36 -20.10
CA GLU A 65 -17.51 0.41 -20.29
C GLU A 65 -18.15 1.45 -19.35
N GLN A 66 -19.07 2.26 -19.88
CA GLN A 66 -19.74 3.30 -19.07
C GLN A 66 -20.48 2.73 -17.85
N ARG A 67 -21.06 1.54 -17.98
CA ARG A 67 -21.74 0.84 -16.87
C ARG A 67 -20.76 0.55 -15.73
N LEU A 68 -19.56 0.06 -16.05
CA LEU A 68 -18.54 -0.23 -15.06
C LEU A 68 -18.08 1.03 -14.34
N ILE A 69 -17.92 2.15 -15.04
CA ILE A 69 -17.58 3.44 -14.41
C ILE A 69 -18.65 3.84 -13.37
N VAL A 70 -19.93 3.71 -13.72
CA VAL A 70 -21.03 4.02 -12.80
C VAL A 70 -20.99 3.11 -11.57
N GLN A 71 -20.94 1.79 -11.76
CA GLN A 71 -20.88 0.84 -10.65
C GLN A 71 -19.66 1.05 -9.75
N THR A 72 -18.52 1.39 -10.35
CA THR A 72 -17.28 1.69 -9.62
C THR A 72 -17.44 2.95 -8.77
N CYS A 73 -17.99 4.03 -9.33
CA CYS A 73 -18.21 5.28 -8.59
C CYS A 73 -19.20 5.10 -7.43
N ASP A 74 -20.25 4.30 -7.63
CA ASP A 74 -21.22 4.02 -6.57
C ASP A 74 -20.58 3.23 -5.43
N ARG A 75 -19.82 2.15 -5.73
CA ARG A 75 -19.09 1.39 -4.71
C ARG A 75 -18.07 2.26 -3.97
N LEU A 76 -17.31 3.09 -4.70
CA LEU A 76 -16.36 4.03 -4.10
C LEU A 76 -17.02 5.05 -3.16
N ARG A 77 -18.25 5.49 -3.48
CA ARG A 77 -19.04 6.36 -2.59
C ARG A 77 -19.37 5.63 -1.29
N ASP A 78 -19.79 4.37 -1.39
CA ASP A 78 -20.23 3.54 -0.26
C ASP A 78 -19.10 3.18 0.70
N LEU A 79 -17.82 3.31 0.31
CA LEU A 79 -16.69 3.15 1.24
C LEU A 79 -16.78 4.14 2.41
N GLY A 80 -17.32 5.35 2.20
CA GLY A 80 -17.46 6.37 3.25
C GLY A 80 -16.14 6.86 3.84
N ARG A 81 -15.02 6.57 3.18
CA ARG A 81 -13.66 7.00 3.53
C ARG A 81 -13.02 7.74 2.36
N PRO A 82 -12.07 8.66 2.60
CA PRO A 82 -11.21 9.19 1.55
C PRO A 82 -10.50 8.06 0.81
N VAL A 83 -10.56 8.10 -0.52
CA VAL A 83 -9.92 7.15 -1.43
C VAL A 83 -9.00 7.94 -2.36
N TYR A 84 -7.71 7.59 -2.35
CA TYR A 84 -6.73 8.16 -3.26
C TYR A 84 -6.35 7.11 -4.30
N ILE A 85 -6.48 7.46 -5.58
CA ILE A 85 -6.16 6.56 -6.69
C ILE A 85 -4.98 7.15 -7.46
N LEU A 86 -3.87 6.43 -7.47
CA LEU A 86 -2.73 6.70 -8.34
C LEU A 86 -2.91 5.88 -9.63
N PRO A 87 -3.02 6.50 -10.81
CA PRO A 87 -3.05 5.77 -12.07
C PRO A 87 -1.78 4.96 -12.30
N GLY A 88 -1.94 3.75 -12.83
CA GLY A 88 -0.84 2.90 -13.30
C GLY A 88 -0.62 3.03 -14.80
N ASN A 89 -0.04 2.00 -15.41
CA ASN A 89 0.26 2.00 -16.85
C ASN A 89 -0.96 1.62 -17.70
N HIS A 90 -1.86 0.79 -17.16
CA HIS A 90 -3.07 0.36 -17.88
C HIS A 90 -4.11 1.49 -17.98
N ASP A 91 -4.21 2.31 -16.95
CA ASP A 91 -5.18 3.38 -16.80
C ASP A 91 -4.51 4.76 -16.65
N HIS A 92 -3.35 4.95 -17.29
CA HIS A 92 -2.51 6.14 -17.16
C HIS A 92 -3.29 7.47 -17.25
N GLY A 93 -2.85 8.47 -16.49
CA GLY A 93 -3.50 9.78 -16.31
C GLY A 93 -3.36 10.76 -17.49
N GLY A 94 -3.09 10.26 -18.69
CA GLY A 94 -2.87 11.01 -19.93
C GLY A 94 -4.12 11.70 -20.47
N ALA A 95 -4.04 12.24 -21.69
CA ALA A 95 -5.14 12.98 -22.31
C ALA A 95 -6.38 12.10 -22.60
N ASP A 96 -6.14 10.84 -22.94
CA ASP A 96 -7.11 9.77 -23.22
C ASP A 96 -7.53 8.98 -21.96
N SER A 97 -7.16 9.48 -20.77
CA SER A 97 -7.42 8.77 -19.52
C SER A 97 -8.90 8.61 -19.21
N VAL A 98 -9.30 7.42 -18.72
CA VAL A 98 -10.65 7.16 -18.20
C VAL A 98 -11.07 8.20 -17.16
N TYR A 99 -10.11 8.65 -16.36
CA TYR A 99 -10.29 9.64 -15.29
C TYR A 99 -10.68 11.05 -15.78
N ARG A 100 -10.49 11.32 -17.07
CA ARG A 100 -10.82 12.61 -17.70
C ARG A 100 -12.11 12.58 -18.52
N THR A 101 -12.72 11.41 -18.69
CA THR A 101 -13.98 11.29 -19.41
C THR A 101 -15.14 11.97 -18.67
N ASP A 102 -16.08 12.56 -19.39
CA ASP A 102 -17.28 13.19 -18.80
C ASP A 102 -18.05 12.22 -17.90
N ARG A 103 -18.09 10.93 -18.27
CA ARG A 103 -18.77 9.91 -17.49
C ARG A 103 -18.11 9.71 -16.12
N PHE A 104 -16.78 9.66 -16.06
CA PHE A 104 -16.07 9.52 -14.79
C PHE A 104 -16.17 10.83 -13.98
N THR A 105 -15.85 11.97 -14.59
CA THR A 105 -15.80 13.26 -13.89
C THR A 105 -17.16 13.67 -13.31
N SER A 106 -18.27 13.41 -14.00
CA SER A 106 -19.63 13.71 -13.52
C SER A 106 -20.16 12.75 -12.45
N ARG A 107 -19.53 11.57 -12.27
CA ARG A 107 -19.97 10.53 -11.32
C ARG A 107 -19.02 10.33 -10.15
N LYS A 108 -17.75 10.75 -10.30
CA LYS A 108 -16.70 10.62 -9.28
C LYS A 108 -17.20 11.19 -7.95
N PRO A 109 -17.30 10.37 -6.89
CA PRO A 109 -17.82 10.86 -5.63
C PRO A 109 -16.80 11.79 -4.94
N PRO A 110 -17.25 12.66 -4.02
CA PRO A 110 -16.39 13.68 -3.40
C PRO A 110 -15.30 13.08 -2.50
N ASN A 111 -15.48 11.85 -2.01
CA ASN A 111 -14.47 11.14 -1.23
C ASN A 111 -13.36 10.50 -2.08
N VAL A 112 -13.39 10.64 -3.42
CA VAL A 112 -12.37 10.09 -4.32
C VAL A 112 -11.53 11.20 -4.92
N GLU A 113 -10.21 11.06 -4.75
CA GLU A 113 -9.21 11.90 -5.41
C GLU A 113 -8.32 11.04 -6.31
N VAL A 114 -8.28 11.36 -7.60
CA VAL A 114 -7.37 10.72 -8.54
C VAL A 114 -6.12 11.60 -8.65
N LEU A 115 -4.97 11.03 -8.33
CA LEU A 115 -3.70 11.72 -8.24
C LEU A 115 -3.08 11.90 -9.62
N LEU A 116 -3.57 12.89 -10.39
CA LEU A 116 -3.16 13.15 -11.77
C LEU A 116 -1.99 14.17 -11.90
N SER A 117 -1.45 14.66 -10.80
CA SER A 117 -0.35 15.62 -10.77
C SER A 117 0.73 15.20 -9.78
N GLN A 118 1.94 15.74 -9.91
CA GLN A 118 3.07 15.52 -9.00
C GLN A 118 2.98 16.37 -7.71
N ALA A 119 1.93 17.16 -7.53
CA ALA A 119 1.77 18.02 -6.37
C ALA A 119 1.58 17.19 -5.09
N PRO A 120 2.31 17.49 -4.00
CA PRO A 120 2.08 16.85 -2.70
C PRO A 120 0.66 17.07 -2.18
N VAL A 121 0.08 16.05 -1.55
CA VAL A 121 -1.28 16.08 -1.00
C VAL A 121 -1.25 15.77 0.50
N ALA A 122 -1.65 16.73 1.33
CA ALA A 122 -1.84 16.49 2.76
C ALA A 122 -3.09 15.62 2.99
N ILE A 123 -2.97 14.67 3.92
CA ILE A 123 -4.09 13.82 4.35
C ILE A 123 -4.25 13.88 5.86
N GLN A 124 -5.48 13.67 6.32
CA GLN A 124 -5.81 13.57 7.75
C GLN A 124 -5.30 14.81 8.51
N ASP A 125 -5.69 15.99 8.05
CA ASP A 125 -5.28 17.29 8.60
C ASP A 125 -3.75 17.45 8.68
N GLY A 126 -3.06 16.96 7.66
CA GLY A 126 -1.61 16.99 7.51
C GLY A 126 -0.86 15.89 8.27
N ALA A 127 -1.54 14.98 8.97
CA ALA A 127 -0.87 13.89 9.69
C ALA A 127 0.08 13.06 8.81
N ALA A 128 -0.18 13.00 7.50
CA ALA A 128 0.77 12.54 6.50
C ALA A 128 0.62 13.34 5.19
N VAL A 129 1.59 13.15 4.30
CA VAL A 129 1.60 13.74 2.96
C VAL A 129 1.84 12.63 1.94
N ILE A 130 1.00 12.59 0.91
CA ILE A 130 1.19 11.75 -0.28
C ILE A 130 2.08 12.55 -1.24
N LEU A 131 3.11 11.90 -1.78
CA LEU A 131 3.95 12.43 -2.85
C LEU A 131 3.63 11.65 -4.13
N PRO A 132 2.69 12.12 -4.97
CA PRO A 132 2.28 11.35 -6.12
C PRO A 132 3.36 11.29 -7.19
N ALA A 133 3.40 10.16 -7.91
CA ALA A 133 4.26 9.94 -9.07
C ALA A 133 3.43 9.28 -10.20
N PRO A 134 2.42 9.97 -10.75
CA PRO A 134 1.51 9.35 -11.69
C PRO A 134 2.16 9.05 -13.03
N LEU A 135 1.78 7.92 -13.63
CA LEU A 135 2.06 7.66 -15.04
C LEU A 135 1.06 8.43 -15.90
N LEU A 136 1.54 9.34 -16.74
CA LEU A 136 0.72 10.11 -17.69
C LEU A 136 0.67 9.47 -19.08
N ARG A 137 1.45 8.42 -19.30
CA ARG A 137 1.49 7.60 -20.52
C ARG A 137 1.66 6.14 -20.12
N ARG A 138 1.17 5.21 -20.94
CA ARG A 138 1.30 3.77 -20.70
C ARG A 138 2.74 3.31 -20.52
N HIS A 139 3.63 3.78 -21.37
CA HIS A 139 5.05 3.46 -21.32
C HIS A 139 5.85 4.75 -21.09
N SER A 140 6.71 4.72 -20.08
CA SER A 140 7.63 5.81 -19.76
C SER A 140 9.01 5.21 -19.49
N ALA A 141 10.03 5.78 -20.13
CA ALA A 141 11.43 5.48 -19.79
C ALA A 141 11.93 6.34 -18.62
N ASP A 142 11.21 7.41 -18.30
CA ASP A 142 11.53 8.31 -17.19
C ASP A 142 11.08 7.70 -15.86
N ASP A 143 11.92 7.87 -14.83
CA ASP A 143 11.55 7.61 -13.44
C ASP A 143 10.46 8.61 -13.00
N PRO A 144 9.23 8.15 -12.72
CA PRO A 144 8.12 9.02 -12.35
C PRO A 144 8.29 9.66 -10.96
N SER A 145 9.24 9.16 -10.14
CA SER A 145 9.54 9.64 -8.80
C SER A 145 10.69 10.66 -8.75
N ARG A 146 11.30 10.99 -9.90
CA ARG A 146 12.49 11.87 -9.99
C ARG A 146 12.33 13.25 -9.33
N HIS A 147 11.10 13.74 -9.17
CA HIS A 147 10.79 15.03 -8.55
C HIS A 147 10.73 14.97 -7.01
N TRP A 148 10.77 13.78 -6.42
CA TRP A 148 10.77 13.64 -4.97
C TRP A 148 12.05 14.23 -4.37
N SER A 149 11.87 14.97 -3.27
CA SER A 149 12.96 15.57 -2.52
C SER A 149 12.66 15.50 -1.02
N ALA A 150 13.69 15.68 -0.19
CA ALA A 150 13.52 15.70 1.25
C ALA A 150 12.58 16.82 1.74
N GLU A 151 12.40 17.88 0.96
CA GLU A 151 11.58 19.05 1.27
C GLU A 151 10.15 18.96 0.72
N ALA A 152 9.87 18.00 -0.18
CA ALA A 152 8.57 17.87 -0.83
C ALA A 152 7.44 17.70 0.22
N GLY A 153 6.49 18.64 0.21
CA GLY A 153 5.32 18.61 1.09
C GLY A 153 5.59 18.88 2.58
N ARG A 154 6.79 19.33 2.96
CA ARG A 154 7.10 19.65 4.37
C ARG A 154 6.28 20.81 4.94
N ASP A 155 5.90 21.74 4.09
CA ASP A 155 5.03 22.86 4.38
C ASP A 155 3.58 22.41 4.66
N LEU A 156 3.18 21.27 4.10
CA LEU A 156 1.86 20.67 4.27
C LEU A 156 1.74 19.78 5.51
N ALA A 157 2.87 19.29 6.04
CA ALA A 157 2.89 18.56 7.30
C ALA A 157 2.76 19.53 8.50
N PRO A 158 1.99 19.19 9.54
CA PRO A 158 1.84 20.05 10.70
C PRO A 158 3.21 20.21 11.34
N ARG A 159 3.62 21.47 11.54
CA ARG A 159 4.88 21.79 12.21
C ARG A 159 4.90 21.05 13.55
N ARG A 160 5.82 20.08 13.70
CA ARG A 160 6.10 19.50 15.01
C ARG A 160 6.43 20.66 15.94
N ARG A 161 5.61 20.90 16.97
CA ARG A 161 6.03 21.78 18.07
C ARG A 161 7.37 21.23 18.58
N ALA A 162 8.44 22.01 18.41
CA ALA A 162 9.75 21.67 18.95
C ALA A 162 9.60 21.38 20.45
N GLY A 163 10.03 20.20 20.90
CA GLY A 163 10.13 19.89 22.34
C GLY A 163 9.35 18.69 22.88
N ARG A 164 8.59 17.93 22.08
CA ARG A 164 8.08 16.62 22.54
C ARG A 164 8.59 15.47 21.66
N PRO A 165 9.50 14.61 22.15
CA PRO A 165 9.76 13.35 21.46
C PRO A 165 8.43 12.61 21.32
N GLY A 166 8.14 12.15 20.11
CA GLY A 166 6.92 11.37 19.84
C GLY A 166 6.93 10.07 20.66
N PRO A 167 5.76 9.48 20.93
CA PRO A 167 5.60 8.30 21.80
C PRO A 167 6.41 7.07 21.34
N TRP A 168 6.93 7.09 20.12
CA TRP A 168 7.66 6.01 19.48
C TRP A 168 9.07 5.75 20.05
N ARG A 169 9.62 6.61 20.92
CA ARG A 169 10.85 6.28 21.70
C ARG A 169 10.58 5.35 22.90
N ARG A 170 9.34 4.92 23.16
CA ARG A 170 8.98 3.98 24.25
C ARG A 170 8.59 2.58 23.78
N ALA A 171 8.65 2.28 22.49
CA ALA A 171 8.32 0.96 21.96
C ALA A 171 9.41 -0.12 22.21
N GLU A 172 10.48 0.20 22.96
CA GLU A 172 11.43 -0.80 23.49
C GLU A 172 11.02 -1.39 24.86
N LEU A 173 9.85 -1.03 25.40
CA LEU A 173 9.44 -1.51 26.74
C LEU A 173 8.11 -2.32 26.79
N LEU A 174 7.50 -2.63 25.64
CA LEU A 174 6.22 -3.35 25.58
C LEU A 174 6.24 -4.65 24.75
N LEU A 175 7.42 -5.12 24.35
CA LEU A 175 7.64 -6.53 24.05
C LEU A 175 8.60 -7.03 25.13
N GLY A 176 8.17 -8.00 25.94
CA GLY A 176 8.89 -8.54 27.10
C GLY A 176 10.20 -9.27 26.78
N VAL A 177 11.00 -8.77 25.84
CA VAL A 177 12.37 -9.18 25.60
C VAL A 177 13.26 -8.31 26.48
N ARG A 178 13.64 -8.84 27.65
CA ARG A 178 14.77 -8.26 28.38
C ARG A 178 15.99 -8.39 27.48
N PRO A 179 16.73 -7.31 27.16
CA PRO A 179 18.05 -7.48 26.60
C PRO A 179 18.87 -8.22 27.65
N GLU A 180 19.36 -9.42 27.30
CA GLU A 180 20.40 -10.07 28.08
C GLU A 180 21.48 -9.03 28.34
N ARG A 181 21.74 -8.78 29.62
CA ARG A 181 22.92 -8.01 30.01
C ARG A 181 24.08 -8.71 29.34
N ARG A 182 24.77 -8.02 28.41
CA ARG A 182 26.12 -8.40 27.99
C ARG A 182 26.98 -8.45 29.24
N GLY A 183 27.02 -9.63 29.86
CA GLY A 183 27.94 -9.95 30.91
C GLY A 183 29.32 -9.71 30.35
N ARG A 184 30.10 -8.87 31.05
CA ARG A 184 31.55 -8.86 30.89
C ARG A 184 32.01 -10.31 30.95
N LEU A 185 32.59 -10.79 29.85
CA LEU A 185 33.32 -12.05 29.85
C LEU A 185 34.36 -11.99 30.99
N PRO A 186 34.28 -12.86 32.02
CA PRO A 186 35.38 -12.98 32.95
C PRO A 186 36.59 -13.52 32.19
N ARG A 187 37.75 -12.86 32.36
CA ARG A 187 39.04 -13.33 31.87
C ARG A 187 39.25 -14.77 32.39
N GLN A 188 39.07 -15.76 31.54
CA GLN A 188 39.44 -17.13 31.86
C GLN A 188 40.97 -17.22 31.95
N ARG A 189 41.43 -17.56 33.15
CA ARG A 189 42.80 -17.96 33.44
C ARG A 189 43.15 -19.20 32.60
N ARG A 190 44.40 -19.21 32.12
CA ARG A 190 45.01 -20.35 31.41
C ARG A 190 45.18 -21.57 32.31
N GLN A 191 45.23 -22.74 31.64
CA GLN A 191 45.84 -24.05 31.96
C GLN A 191 44.89 -25.18 32.41
N PRO A 192 45.26 -26.47 32.22
CA PRO A 192 45.95 -27.08 31.07
C PRO A 192 45.16 -28.28 30.48
N ARG A 193 45.56 -28.69 29.27
CA ARG A 193 45.02 -29.84 28.53
C ARG A 193 45.54 -31.16 29.12
N LEU A 194 44.65 -32.10 29.38
CA LEU A 194 44.90 -33.54 29.48
C LEU A 194 43.75 -34.21 28.69
N CYS A 195 43.97 -34.75 27.49
CA CYS A 195 44.63 -36.00 27.10
C CYS A 195 43.63 -37.16 26.96
N GLY A 196 43.56 -37.71 25.74
CA GLY A 196 42.98 -39.02 25.41
C GLY A 196 41.46 -39.03 25.25
N ALA A 197 40.85 -39.82 24.36
CA ALA A 197 41.32 -40.72 23.33
C ALA A 197 40.05 -41.18 22.59
N ARG A 198 40.16 -41.45 21.28
CA ARG A 198 39.52 -42.57 20.54
C ARG A 198 37.96 -42.67 20.59
N ARG A 199 37.24 -43.12 19.58
CA ARG A 199 37.38 -43.47 18.16
C ARG A 199 35.98 -44.00 17.82
N LEU A 200 35.51 -43.80 16.57
CA LEU A 200 34.62 -44.70 15.82
C LEU A 200 33.19 -44.91 16.38
N ALA A 201 32.16 -45.28 15.63
CA ALA A 201 31.78 -45.28 14.22
C ALA A 201 30.37 -45.89 14.16
N ARG A 202 29.54 -45.46 13.20
CA ARG A 202 28.36 -46.19 12.63
C ARG A 202 27.19 -46.45 13.62
N ALA A 203 25.93 -46.60 13.23
CA ALA A 203 25.27 -46.81 11.95
C ALA A 203 23.83 -46.24 11.99
N GLN A 204 23.32 -45.85 10.82
CA GLN A 204 21.89 -45.78 10.51
C GLN A 204 21.34 -47.19 10.23
N ALA A 205 20.08 -47.45 10.58
CA ALA A 205 19.01 -48.03 9.75
C ALA A 205 18.01 -48.91 10.54
N GLY A 206 16.72 -48.76 10.20
CA GLY A 206 15.58 -49.58 10.64
C GLY A 206 14.73 -48.86 11.70
N ARG A 207 13.44 -48.57 11.50
CA ARG A 207 12.41 -49.11 10.60
C ARG A 207 11.41 -48.01 10.23
#